data_AF-A0A1F1KV09-F1
#
_entry.id   AF-A0A1F1KV09-F1
#
_cell.length_a   1.000
_cell.length_b   1.000
_cell.length_c   1.000
_cell.angle_alpha   90.00
_cell.angle_beta   90.00
_cell.angle_gamma   90.00
#
_symmetry.space_group_name_H-M   'P 1'
#
loop_
_entity.id
_entity.type
_entity.pdbx_description
1 polymer ?
#
loop_
_entity_poly.entity_id
_entity_poly.type
_entity_poly.pdbx_seq_one_letter_code
_entity_poly.pdbx_strand_id
1 'polypeptide(L)'
;MRQTTPRRSRSKLFDWKLLLGIGGIVLLLALSLAVGEYDILGHEDGGEMFNTTRIPRTIALMLAGAAMAMSGLVMQLLTQNRFVEPTTTGTTEWAGLGLLTTMVLFPTSTVLQKMVIAVVFSFAGTMVFFAFLRRVTLRSSLIVPIIGIMLGAVVSAVSTFIALTTDSLQQLGIWFMGSFTSVYEGQYEVLWLVLIVLVAVFFFADKLTVAGLGEEIATNVGLNYNRMILIGTGLIAVATGVVTVVVGALPFLGLIVPNIVSLFRGDDLRSNLPWVCLLGIATVTVCDLVGRTIISPFEMPVSVILGIIGAIVFVVLIVRSTRGK
;
A
#
# COMPACT_ATOMS: atom_id res chain seq x y z
N MET A 1 34.24 7.56 36.39
CA MET A 1 33.00 6.78 36.17
C MET A 1 31.83 7.74 35.93
N ARG A 2 31.50 8.04 34.67
CA ARG A 2 30.25 8.77 34.34
C ARG A 2 29.15 7.74 34.16
N GLN A 3 28.15 7.80 35.03
CA GLN A 3 26.96 6.96 34.96
C GLN A 3 26.27 7.17 33.62
N THR A 4 26.23 6.12 32.79
CA THR A 4 25.33 6.02 31.65
C THR A 4 23.95 5.71 32.19
N THR A 5 23.01 6.65 32.10
CA THR A 5 21.59 6.34 32.25
C THR A 5 21.06 5.80 30.92
N PRO A 6 20.64 4.52 30.81
CA PRO A 6 19.83 4.11 29.68
C PRO A 6 18.36 4.35 30.06
N ARG A 7 17.79 5.47 29.61
CA ARG A 7 16.32 5.61 29.55
C ARG A 7 15.92 5.89 28.11
N ARG A 8 15.88 4.84 27.28
CA ARG A 8 14.97 4.84 26.12
C ARG A 8 13.67 4.21 26.60
N SER A 9 12.71 5.06 26.92
CA SER A 9 11.34 4.63 27.18
C SER A 9 10.86 3.88 25.93
N ARG A 10 10.49 2.61 26.05
CA ARG A 10 9.58 2.00 25.08
C ARG A 10 8.38 2.93 25.03
N SER A 11 8.20 3.68 23.93
CA SER A 11 7.03 4.53 23.79
C SER A 11 5.82 3.63 23.98
N LYS A 12 4.96 3.92 24.96
CA LYS A 12 3.78 3.09 25.20
C LYS A 12 3.02 2.98 23.88
N LEU A 13 2.73 1.75 23.46
CA LEU A 13 1.96 1.47 22.23
C LEU A 13 0.61 2.20 22.26
N PHE A 14 0.02 2.30 23.45
CA PHE A 14 -1.17 3.10 23.73
C PHE A 14 -0.77 4.39 24.45
N ASP A 15 -0.57 5.44 23.66
CA ASP A 15 -0.46 6.83 24.12
C ASP A 15 -1.82 7.52 23.95
N TRP A 16 -2.15 8.49 24.78
CA TRP A 16 -3.32 9.36 24.63
C TRP A 16 -3.39 9.97 23.21
N LYS A 17 -2.23 10.29 22.63
CA LYS A 17 -2.13 10.78 21.25
C LYS A 17 -2.69 9.78 20.23
N LEU A 18 -2.49 8.48 20.46
CA LEU A 18 -3.01 7.44 19.58
C LEU A 18 -4.53 7.34 19.70
N LEU A 19 -5.09 7.48 20.90
CA LEU A 19 -6.55 7.55 21.10
C LEU A 19 -7.16 8.76 20.39
N LEU A 20 -6.51 9.92 20.45
CA LEU A 20 -6.92 11.09 19.67
C LEU A 20 -6.86 10.83 18.17
N GLY A 21 -5.79 10.17 17.69
CA GLY A 21 -5.67 9.75 16.30
C GLY A 21 -6.81 8.85 15.86
N ILE A 22 -7.15 7.84 16.67
CA ILE A 22 -8.30 6.95 16.42
C ILE A 22 -9.59 7.75 16.38
N GLY A 23 -9.82 8.66 17.33
CA GLY A 23 -11.01 9.51 17.33
C GLY A 23 -11.13 10.36 16.07
N GLY A 24 -10.02 10.93 15.58
CA GLY A 24 -9.97 11.67 14.33
C GLY A 24 -10.30 10.80 13.11
N ILE A 25 -9.79 9.56 13.07
CA ILE A 25 -10.12 8.61 11.99
C ILE A 25 -11.60 8.22 12.06
N VAL A 26 -12.15 7.92 13.23
CA VAL A 26 -13.58 7.58 13.37
C VAL A 26 -14.46 8.72 12.85
N LEU A 27 -14.13 9.97 13.18
CA LEU A 27 -14.85 11.13 12.67
C LEU A 27 -14.73 11.25 11.14
N LEU A 28 -13.54 11.03 10.59
CA LEU A 28 -13.30 11.05 9.15
C LEU A 28 -14.06 9.93 8.40
N LEU A 29 -14.14 8.73 8.98
CA LEU A 29 -14.91 7.62 8.43
C LEU A 29 -16.42 7.89 8.54
N ALA A 30 -16.89 8.49 9.63
CA ALA A 30 -18.28 8.94 9.75
C ALA A 30 -18.62 10.00 8.69
N LEU A 31 -17.71 10.93 8.40
CA LEU A 31 -17.85 11.88 7.30
C LEU A 31 -17.89 11.18 5.94
N SER A 32 -17.03 10.17 5.71
CA SER A 32 -17.05 9.35 4.49
C SER A 32 -18.38 8.62 4.27
N LEU A 33 -19.02 8.16 5.33
CA LEU A 33 -20.35 7.53 5.28
C LEU A 33 -21.47 8.55 5.01
N ALA A 34 -21.31 9.80 5.44
CA ALA A 34 -22.31 10.86 5.24
C ALA A 34 -22.21 11.51 3.85
N VAL A 35 -20.99 11.64 3.29
CA VAL A 35 -20.73 12.33 2.03
C VAL A 35 -20.95 11.40 0.83
N GLY A 36 -21.87 11.79 -0.05
CA GLY A 36 -22.13 11.15 -1.33
C GLY A 36 -23.17 11.95 -2.13
N GLU A 37 -23.18 11.79 -3.45
CA GLU A 37 -24.10 12.50 -4.35
C GLU A 37 -25.56 12.10 -4.11
N TYR A 38 -25.81 10.80 -3.89
CA TYR A 38 -27.15 10.28 -3.63
C TYR A 38 -27.64 10.62 -2.22
N ASP A 39 -28.80 11.27 -2.08
CA ASP A 39 -29.39 11.60 -0.79
C ASP A 39 -30.05 10.37 -0.13
N ILE A 40 -29.34 9.78 0.83
CA ILE A 40 -29.78 8.60 1.58
C ILE A 40 -30.88 8.89 2.61
N LEU A 41 -31.12 10.16 2.98
CA LEU A 41 -32.15 10.51 3.98
C LEU A 41 -33.46 10.94 3.32
N GLY A 42 -33.39 11.44 2.07
CA GLY A 42 -34.54 11.90 1.31
C GLY A 42 -35.30 10.81 0.53
N HIS A 43 -34.71 9.63 0.34
CA HIS A 43 -35.27 8.57 -0.51
C HIS A 43 -35.56 7.28 0.26
N GLU A 44 -36.61 6.55 -0.14
CA GLU A 44 -37.07 5.31 0.51
C GLU A 44 -36.04 4.17 0.43
N ASP A 45 -35.24 4.13 -0.63
CA ASP A 45 -34.15 3.18 -0.89
C ASP A 45 -32.80 3.62 -0.29
N GLY A 46 -32.76 4.72 0.45
CA GLY A 46 -31.53 5.27 1.02
C GLY A 46 -30.80 4.32 1.99
N GLY A 47 -31.55 3.50 2.73
CA GLY A 47 -30.98 2.47 3.61
C GLY A 47 -30.29 1.33 2.84
N GLU A 48 -30.84 0.94 1.69
CA GLU A 48 -30.25 -0.08 0.82
C GLU A 48 -28.97 0.46 0.17
N MET A 49 -29.01 1.67 -0.41
CA MET A 49 -27.83 2.32 -0.97
C MET A 49 -26.70 2.50 0.06
N PHE A 50 -27.04 2.81 1.32
CA PHE A 50 -26.08 2.92 2.40
C PHE A 50 -25.32 1.61 2.65
N ASN A 51 -26.04 0.49 2.70
CA ASN A 51 -25.47 -0.83 2.95
C ASN A 51 -24.72 -1.40 1.75
N THR A 52 -25.23 -1.19 0.54
CA THR A 52 -24.67 -1.78 -0.69
C THR A 52 -23.42 -1.04 -1.20
N THR A 53 -23.30 0.26 -0.92
CA THR A 53 -22.22 1.08 -1.49
C THR A 53 -21.38 1.82 -0.44
N ARG A 54 -22.01 2.56 0.49
CA ARG A 54 -21.26 3.45 1.41
C ARG A 54 -20.45 2.67 2.43
N ILE A 55 -21.05 1.68 3.10
CA ILE A 55 -20.34 0.82 4.06
C ILE A 55 -19.20 0.05 3.38
N PRO A 56 -19.42 -0.71 2.28
CA PRO A 56 -18.36 -1.41 1.55
C PRO A 56 -17.20 -0.50 1.15
N ARG A 57 -17.53 0.68 0.60
CA ARG A 57 -16.52 1.64 0.17
C ARG A 57 -15.69 2.17 1.33
N THR A 58 -16.31 2.57 2.44
CA THR A 58 -15.58 3.05 3.62
C THR A 58 -14.70 1.96 4.26
N ILE A 59 -15.17 0.71 4.31
CA ILE A 59 -14.35 -0.42 4.77
C ILE A 59 -13.17 -0.65 3.83
N ALA A 60 -13.38 -0.56 2.52
CA ALA A 60 -12.31 -0.72 1.54
C ALA A 60 -11.25 0.38 1.65
N LEU A 61 -11.66 1.65 1.83
CA LEU A 61 -10.73 2.76 2.09
C LEU A 61 -9.85 2.47 3.30
N MET A 62 -10.45 1.97 4.39
CA MET A 62 -9.74 1.63 5.61
C MET A 62 -8.74 0.48 5.40
N LEU A 63 -9.19 -0.62 4.81
CA LEU A 63 -8.35 -1.80 4.61
C LEU A 63 -7.23 -1.54 3.61
N ALA A 64 -7.53 -0.97 2.44
CA ALA A 64 -6.54 -0.65 1.42
C ALA A 64 -5.54 0.41 1.91
N GLY A 65 -6.02 1.45 2.58
CA GLY A 65 -5.18 2.51 3.14
C GLY A 65 -4.17 1.99 4.16
N ALA A 66 -4.63 1.19 5.13
CA ALA A 66 -3.75 0.59 6.12
C ALA A 66 -2.73 -0.38 5.49
N ALA A 67 -3.20 -1.21 4.57
CA ALA A 67 -2.40 -2.25 3.93
C ALA A 67 -1.26 -1.72 3.06
N MET A 68 -1.55 -0.73 2.23
CA MET A 68 -0.57 -0.16 1.30
C MET A 68 0.46 0.67 2.06
N ALA A 69 0.03 1.43 3.08
CA ALA A 69 0.94 2.15 3.96
C ALA A 69 1.87 1.19 4.72
N MET A 70 1.32 0.11 5.29
CA MET A 70 2.10 -0.93 5.96
C MET A 70 3.05 -1.65 4.98
N SER A 71 2.58 -2.01 3.79
CA SER A 71 3.38 -2.70 2.79
C SER A 71 4.57 -1.85 2.35
N GLY A 72 4.35 -0.53 2.24
CA GLY A 72 5.42 0.44 2.07
C GLY A 72 6.46 0.39 3.17
N LEU A 73 6.03 0.47 4.45
CA LEU A 73 6.94 0.40 5.59
C LEU A 73 7.76 -0.90 5.61
N VAL A 74 7.13 -2.05 5.37
CA VAL A 74 7.83 -3.34 5.32
C VAL A 74 8.79 -3.39 4.12
N MET A 75 8.38 -2.90 2.95
CA MET A 75 9.24 -2.85 1.77
C MET A 75 10.48 -1.99 2.00
N GLN A 76 10.33 -0.83 2.65
CA GLN A 76 11.44 0.06 3.01
C GLN A 76 12.44 -0.63 3.93
N LEU A 77 11.96 -1.42 4.91
CA LEU A 77 12.82 -2.19 5.80
C LEU A 77 13.57 -3.29 5.05
N LEU A 78 12.88 -4.10 4.23
CA LEU A 78 13.51 -5.20 3.49
C LEU A 78 14.53 -4.73 2.45
N THR A 79 14.28 -3.57 1.83
CA THR A 79 15.18 -2.98 0.84
C THR A 79 16.22 -2.04 1.45
N GLN A 80 16.10 -1.77 2.75
CA GLN A 80 16.92 -0.80 3.49
C GLN A 80 16.92 0.58 2.83
N ASN A 81 15.78 0.98 2.25
CA ASN A 81 15.67 2.19 1.46
C ASN A 81 14.30 2.85 1.65
N ARG A 82 14.32 4.10 2.14
CA ARG A 82 13.13 4.88 2.46
C ARG A 82 12.34 5.39 1.25
N PHE A 83 12.92 5.33 0.05
CA PHE A 83 12.25 5.77 -1.18
C PHE A 83 11.59 4.62 -1.95
N VAL A 84 11.44 3.46 -1.31
CA VAL A 84 10.87 2.27 -1.93
C VAL A 84 9.48 1.97 -1.36
N GLU A 85 8.58 1.58 -2.23
CA GLU A 85 7.22 1.10 -1.97
C GLU A 85 6.79 0.13 -3.10
N PRO A 86 5.68 -0.63 -2.95
CA PRO A 86 5.26 -1.64 -3.94
C PRO A 86 5.10 -1.11 -5.38
N THR A 87 4.64 0.12 -5.57
CA THR A 87 4.52 0.77 -6.89
C THR A 87 5.86 1.18 -7.48
N THR A 88 6.88 1.44 -6.65
CA THR A 88 8.23 1.76 -7.15
C THR A 88 9.07 0.51 -7.44
N THR A 89 8.75 -0.64 -6.86
CA THR A 89 9.46 -1.91 -7.10
C THR A 89 8.93 -2.70 -8.30
N GLY A 90 7.89 -2.18 -8.97
CA GLY A 90 7.21 -2.89 -10.05
C GLY A 90 6.14 -3.88 -9.55
N THR A 91 5.95 -4.04 -8.24
CA THR A 91 5.11 -5.10 -7.65
C THR A 91 3.65 -4.98 -8.11
N THR A 92 3.16 -3.75 -8.26
CA THR A 92 1.80 -3.45 -8.73
C THR A 92 1.65 -3.76 -10.22
N GLU A 93 2.67 -3.48 -11.03
CA GLU A 93 2.73 -3.77 -12.46
C GLU A 93 2.71 -5.29 -12.71
N TRP A 94 3.44 -6.05 -11.90
CA TRP A 94 3.39 -7.51 -11.94
C TRP A 94 2.01 -8.05 -11.55
N ALA A 95 1.38 -7.51 -10.49
CA ALA A 95 0.01 -7.86 -10.13
C ALA A 95 -0.97 -7.60 -11.29
N GLY A 96 -0.83 -6.43 -11.95
CA GLY A 96 -1.61 -6.04 -13.12
C GLY A 96 -1.41 -7.00 -14.30
N LEU A 97 -0.17 -7.42 -14.58
CA LEU A 97 0.11 -8.42 -15.61
C LEU A 97 -0.55 -9.77 -15.29
N GLY A 98 -0.50 -10.22 -14.04
CA GLY A 98 -1.16 -11.45 -13.60
C GLY A 98 -2.68 -11.39 -13.75
N LEU A 99 -3.26 -10.24 -13.42
CA LEU A 99 -4.69 -9.97 -13.59
C LEU A 99 -5.11 -9.97 -15.07
N LEU A 100 -4.35 -9.27 -15.93
CA LEU A 100 -4.56 -9.26 -17.38
C LEU A 100 -4.43 -10.68 -17.98
N THR A 101 -3.40 -11.42 -17.57
CA THR A 101 -3.19 -12.81 -18.00
C THR A 101 -4.39 -13.68 -17.63
N THR A 102 -4.94 -13.48 -16.44
CA THR A 102 -6.13 -14.21 -15.99
C THR A 102 -7.35 -13.87 -16.84
N MET A 103 -7.56 -12.59 -17.19
CA MET A 103 -8.70 -12.20 -18.02
C MET A 103 -8.62 -12.74 -19.44
N VAL A 104 -7.42 -12.74 -20.03
CA VAL A 104 -7.21 -13.21 -21.40
C VAL A 104 -7.32 -14.73 -21.49
N LEU A 105 -6.71 -15.46 -20.55
CA LEU A 105 -6.68 -16.93 -20.58
C LEU A 105 -7.89 -17.59 -19.91
N PHE A 106 -8.47 -16.94 -18.89
CA PHE A 106 -9.60 -17.44 -18.10
C PHE A 106 -10.68 -16.35 -17.93
N PRO A 107 -11.43 -15.98 -19.00
CA PRO A 107 -12.39 -14.88 -18.95
C PRO A 107 -13.50 -15.06 -17.90
N THR A 108 -13.91 -16.30 -17.65
CA THR A 108 -14.95 -16.68 -16.67
C THR A 108 -14.44 -16.86 -15.26
N SER A 109 -13.19 -16.45 -14.98
CA SER A 109 -12.57 -16.59 -13.67
C SER A 109 -13.26 -15.75 -12.59
N THR A 110 -13.35 -16.33 -11.40
CA THR A 110 -13.88 -15.64 -10.22
C THR A 110 -12.91 -14.57 -9.73
N VAL A 111 -13.40 -13.62 -8.92
CA VAL A 111 -12.55 -12.59 -8.29
C VAL A 111 -11.42 -13.24 -7.48
N LEU A 112 -11.71 -14.35 -6.78
CA LEU A 112 -10.71 -15.10 -6.01
C LEU A 112 -9.59 -15.67 -6.89
N GLN A 113 -9.92 -16.22 -8.06
CA GLN A 113 -8.91 -16.75 -8.99
C GLN A 113 -8.03 -15.63 -9.55
N LYS A 114 -8.64 -14.50 -9.95
CA LYS A 114 -7.94 -13.29 -10.37
C LYS A 114 -6.97 -12.78 -9.30
N MET A 115 -7.40 -12.76 -8.04
CA MET A 115 -6.55 -12.39 -6.91
C MET A 115 -5.39 -13.34 -6.69
N VAL A 116 -5.63 -14.66 -6.68
CA VAL A 116 -4.55 -15.65 -6.47
C VAL A 116 -3.47 -15.48 -7.53
N ILE A 117 -3.86 -15.33 -8.80
CA ILE A 117 -2.90 -15.15 -9.89
C ILE A 117 -2.18 -13.79 -9.79
N ALA A 118 -2.89 -12.71 -9.49
CA ALA A 118 -2.28 -11.40 -9.27
C ALA A 118 -1.25 -11.42 -8.12
N VAL A 119 -1.58 -12.10 -7.02
CA VAL A 119 -0.66 -12.28 -5.87
C VAL A 119 0.57 -13.10 -6.25
N VAL A 120 0.40 -14.18 -7.03
CA VAL A 120 1.52 -15.01 -7.51
C VAL A 120 2.46 -14.19 -8.40
N PHE A 121 1.92 -13.42 -9.35
CA PHE A 121 2.73 -12.56 -10.20
C PHE A 121 3.40 -11.44 -9.41
N SER A 122 2.67 -10.78 -8.50
CA SER A 122 3.19 -9.78 -7.57
C SER A 122 4.38 -10.31 -6.76
N PHE A 123 4.25 -11.53 -6.23
CA PHE A 123 5.30 -12.19 -5.48
C PHE A 123 6.51 -12.51 -6.36
N ALA A 124 6.28 -13.14 -7.52
CA ALA A 124 7.33 -13.47 -8.48
C ALA A 124 8.10 -12.22 -8.93
N GLY A 125 7.38 -11.16 -9.26
CA GLY A 125 7.94 -9.88 -9.65
C GLY A 125 8.78 -9.21 -8.58
N THR A 126 8.30 -9.23 -7.33
CA THR A 126 9.06 -8.71 -6.20
C THR A 126 10.33 -9.54 -5.94
N MET A 127 10.26 -10.87 -6.11
CA MET A 127 11.43 -11.74 -6.03
C MET A 127 12.44 -11.46 -7.15
N VAL A 128 11.97 -11.19 -8.38
CA VAL A 128 12.82 -10.73 -9.49
C VAL A 128 13.51 -9.42 -9.11
N PHE A 129 12.76 -8.44 -8.59
CA PHE A 129 13.32 -7.18 -8.11
C PHE A 129 14.42 -7.40 -7.06
N PHE A 130 14.18 -8.22 -6.04
CA PHE A 130 15.21 -8.55 -5.04
C PHE A 130 16.42 -9.30 -5.62
N ALA A 131 16.21 -10.15 -6.63
CA ALA A 131 17.30 -10.85 -7.31
C ALA A 131 18.21 -9.86 -8.08
N PHE A 132 17.63 -8.85 -8.73
CA PHE A 132 18.39 -7.75 -9.33
C PHE A 132 19.11 -6.93 -8.27
N LEU A 133 18.42 -6.56 -7.19
CA LEU A 133 18.99 -5.74 -6.12
C LEU A 133 20.21 -6.40 -5.45
N ARG A 134 20.22 -7.73 -5.32
CA ARG A 134 21.36 -8.49 -4.79
C ARG A 134 22.62 -8.37 -5.66
N ARG A 135 22.47 -8.17 -6.97
CA ARG A 135 23.60 -8.04 -7.92
C ARG A 135 24.15 -6.62 -8.02
N VAL A 136 23.44 -5.63 -7.47
CA VAL A 136 23.85 -4.22 -7.55
C VAL A 136 24.78 -3.88 -6.38
N THR A 137 26.01 -3.52 -6.72
CA THR A 137 27.07 -3.14 -5.77
C THR A 137 26.89 -1.71 -5.25
N LEU A 138 26.34 -0.81 -6.07
CA LEU A 138 26.07 0.59 -5.71
C LEU A 138 24.64 0.75 -5.20
N ARG A 139 24.44 0.65 -3.88
CA ARG A 139 23.15 0.87 -3.22
C ARG A 139 22.96 2.33 -2.83
N SER A 140 23.05 3.24 -3.80
CA SER A 140 22.62 4.62 -3.53
C SER A 140 21.11 4.64 -3.27
N SER A 141 20.64 5.58 -2.46
CA SER A 141 19.23 5.66 -2.08
C SER A 141 18.29 5.84 -3.27
N LEU A 142 18.79 6.33 -4.40
CA LEU A 142 18.01 6.56 -5.62
C LEU A 142 18.07 5.40 -6.63
N ILE A 143 19.16 4.63 -6.63
CA ILE A 143 19.34 3.53 -7.59
C ILE A 143 18.28 2.44 -7.37
N VAL A 144 17.94 2.13 -6.12
CA VAL A 144 16.99 1.04 -5.81
C VAL A 144 15.59 1.30 -6.37
N PRO A 145 14.94 2.48 -6.14
CA PRO A 145 13.69 2.80 -6.81
C PRO A 145 13.81 2.85 -8.34
N ILE A 146 14.90 3.38 -8.90
CA ILE A 146 15.09 3.46 -10.35
C ILE A 146 15.06 2.08 -11.00
N ILE A 147 15.73 1.09 -10.40
CA ILE A 147 15.70 -0.30 -10.90
C ILE A 147 14.27 -0.83 -10.92
N GLY A 148 13.52 -0.60 -9.84
CA GLY A 148 12.14 -1.05 -9.73
C GLY A 148 11.23 -0.38 -10.76
N ILE A 149 11.36 0.94 -10.97
CA ILE A 149 10.63 1.69 -12.00
C ILE A 149 10.96 1.17 -13.40
N MET A 150 12.24 0.89 -13.69
CA MET A 150 12.67 0.33 -14.97
C MET A 150 12.08 -1.07 -15.19
N LEU A 151 12.12 -1.94 -14.18
CA LEU A 151 11.52 -3.28 -14.25
C LEU A 151 10.00 -3.20 -14.43
N GLY A 152 9.34 -2.32 -13.68
CA GLY A 152 7.90 -2.03 -13.80
C GLY A 152 7.53 -1.53 -15.20
N ALA A 153 8.34 -0.64 -15.79
CA ALA A 153 8.12 -0.14 -17.15
C ALA A 153 8.22 -1.25 -18.21
N VAL A 154 9.15 -2.20 -18.06
CA VAL A 154 9.24 -3.36 -18.95
C VAL A 154 7.98 -4.24 -18.83
N VAL A 155 7.54 -4.53 -17.61
CA VAL A 155 6.32 -5.32 -17.36
C VAL A 155 5.07 -4.61 -17.87
N SER A 156 5.00 -3.29 -17.69
CA SER A 156 3.93 -2.45 -18.20
C SER A 156 3.91 -2.45 -19.73
N ALA A 157 5.06 -2.35 -20.41
CA ALA A 157 5.12 -2.43 -21.86
C ALA A 157 4.60 -3.77 -22.40
N VAL A 158 4.96 -4.88 -21.76
CA VAL A 158 4.43 -6.22 -22.08
C VAL A 158 2.91 -6.27 -21.83
N SER A 159 2.45 -5.76 -20.69
CA SER A 159 1.02 -5.71 -20.35
C SER A 159 0.23 -4.90 -21.37
N THR A 160 0.74 -3.73 -21.78
CA THR A 160 0.13 -2.87 -22.80
C THR A 160 0.09 -3.56 -24.15
N PHE A 161 1.16 -4.24 -24.57
CA PHE A 161 1.16 -5.00 -25.82
C PHE A 161 0.08 -6.08 -25.82
N ILE A 162 0.01 -6.90 -24.76
CA ILE A 162 -1.03 -7.94 -24.62
C ILE A 162 -2.43 -7.29 -24.65
N ALA A 163 -2.64 -6.22 -23.87
CA ALA A 163 -3.92 -5.54 -23.79
C ALA A 163 -4.36 -4.94 -25.13
N LEU A 164 -3.43 -4.43 -25.94
CA LEU A 164 -3.71 -3.97 -27.30
C LEU A 164 -4.15 -5.13 -28.21
N THR A 165 -3.46 -6.26 -28.15
CA THR A 165 -3.79 -7.43 -28.99
C THR A 165 -5.10 -8.12 -28.59
N THR A 166 -5.58 -7.88 -27.37
CA THR A 166 -6.76 -8.53 -26.78
C THR A 166 -7.91 -7.56 -26.52
N ASP A 167 -7.83 -6.34 -27.07
CA ASP A 167 -8.83 -5.26 -26.91
C ASP A 167 -9.19 -4.96 -25.43
N SER A 168 -8.21 -5.15 -24.55
CA SER A 168 -8.35 -5.00 -23.09
C SER A 168 -7.65 -3.73 -22.57
N LEU A 169 -7.26 -2.81 -23.46
CA LEU A 169 -6.52 -1.59 -23.11
C LEU A 169 -7.31 -0.68 -22.15
N GLN A 170 -8.63 -0.54 -22.37
CA GLN A 170 -9.48 0.26 -21.49
C GLN A 170 -9.55 -0.33 -20.08
N GLN A 171 -9.69 -1.65 -19.97
CA GLN A 171 -9.74 -2.36 -18.68
C GLN A 171 -8.42 -2.21 -17.93
N LEU A 172 -7.29 -2.38 -18.65
CA LEU A 172 -5.96 -2.15 -18.10
C LEU A 172 -5.81 -0.71 -17.59
N GLY A 173 -6.27 0.28 -18.35
CA GLY A 173 -6.27 1.69 -17.97
C GLY A 173 -7.05 1.97 -16.70
N ILE A 174 -8.25 1.39 -16.56
CA ILE A 174 -9.09 1.54 -15.35
C ILE A 174 -8.37 1.02 -14.10
N TRP A 175 -7.60 -0.07 -14.18
CA TRP A 175 -6.87 -0.58 -13.01
C TRP A 175 -5.67 0.24 -12.59
N PHE A 176 -4.95 0.82 -13.55
CA PHE A 176 -3.89 1.79 -13.22
C PHE A 176 -4.47 3.11 -12.69
N MET A 177 -5.74 3.40 -13.00
CA MET A 177 -6.53 4.48 -12.39
C MET A 177 -7.27 4.02 -11.13
N GLY A 178 -6.51 3.69 -10.07
CA GLY A 178 -7.09 3.22 -8.81
C GLY A 178 -8.25 4.09 -8.29
N SER A 179 -9.40 3.45 -8.11
CA SER A 179 -10.66 4.09 -7.71
C SER A 179 -11.49 3.18 -6.82
N PHE A 180 -12.29 3.79 -5.95
CA PHE A 180 -13.21 3.09 -5.05
C PHE A 180 -14.66 3.12 -5.53
N THR A 181 -14.93 3.70 -6.71
CA THR A 181 -16.29 3.79 -7.31
C THR A 181 -16.87 2.40 -7.58
N SER A 182 -16.04 1.42 -7.94
CA SER A 182 -16.46 0.05 -8.26
C SER A 182 -16.61 -0.84 -7.02
N VAL A 183 -16.45 -0.31 -5.81
CA VAL A 183 -16.53 -1.09 -4.57
C VAL A 183 -17.95 -1.11 -4.05
N TYR A 184 -18.60 -2.26 -4.16
CA TYR A 184 -19.93 -2.56 -3.65
C TYR A 184 -19.96 -3.94 -2.99
N GLU A 185 -21.10 -4.29 -2.39
CA GLU A 185 -21.34 -5.61 -1.79
C GLU A 185 -21.00 -6.76 -2.75
N GLY A 186 -20.28 -7.77 -2.27
CA GLY A 186 -19.78 -8.92 -3.05
C GLY A 186 -18.37 -8.74 -3.62
N GLN A 187 -17.82 -7.52 -3.65
CA GLN A 187 -16.44 -7.26 -4.07
C GLN A 187 -15.47 -6.90 -2.94
N TYR A 188 -15.94 -6.22 -1.89
CA TYR A 188 -15.05 -5.71 -0.83
C TYR A 188 -14.66 -6.76 0.20
N GLU A 189 -15.39 -7.86 0.31
CA GLU A 189 -15.24 -8.90 1.34
C GLU A 189 -13.86 -9.56 1.26
N VAL A 190 -13.29 -9.63 0.06
CA VAL A 190 -11.97 -10.21 -0.16
C VAL A 190 -10.85 -9.33 0.40
N LEU A 191 -11.10 -8.03 0.62
CA LEU A 191 -10.15 -7.15 1.31
C LEU A 191 -9.95 -7.54 2.77
N TRP A 192 -10.85 -8.32 3.39
CA TRP A 192 -10.62 -8.86 4.74
C TRP A 192 -9.39 -9.75 4.84
N LEU A 193 -8.95 -10.38 3.73
CA LEU A 193 -7.68 -11.10 3.69
C LEU A 193 -6.50 -10.20 4.07
N VAL A 194 -6.59 -8.91 3.76
CA VAL A 194 -5.54 -7.95 4.06
C VAL A 194 -5.48 -7.63 5.55
N LEU A 195 -6.58 -7.76 6.28
CA LEU A 195 -6.56 -7.68 7.75
C LEU A 195 -5.70 -8.80 8.34
N ILE A 196 -5.78 -10.01 7.79
CA ILE A 196 -4.92 -11.14 8.20
C ILE A 196 -3.45 -10.81 7.97
N VAL A 197 -3.14 -10.18 6.83
CA VAL A 197 -1.77 -9.71 6.53
C VAL A 197 -1.31 -8.66 7.55
N LEU A 198 -2.12 -7.66 7.87
CA LEU A 198 -1.79 -6.63 8.87
C LEU A 198 -1.46 -7.26 10.23
N VAL A 199 -2.29 -8.21 10.68
CA VAL A 199 -2.06 -8.94 11.93
C VAL A 199 -0.77 -9.77 11.85
N ALA A 200 -0.53 -10.47 10.75
CA ALA A 200 0.69 -11.24 10.55
C ALA A 200 1.95 -10.35 10.59
N VAL A 201 1.91 -9.19 9.93
CA VAL A 201 3.03 -8.23 9.95
C VAL A 201 3.29 -7.74 11.37
N PHE A 202 2.25 -7.47 12.15
CA PHE A 202 2.41 -7.09 13.56
C PHE A 202 3.11 -8.18 14.39
N PHE A 203 2.79 -9.46 14.16
CA PHE A 203 3.49 -10.58 14.81
C PHE A 203 4.95 -10.71 14.37
N PHE A 204 5.26 -10.44 13.11
CA PHE A 204 6.62 -10.49 12.57
C PHE A 204 7.40 -9.18 12.73
N ALA A 205 6.80 -8.13 13.32
CA ALA A 205 7.35 -6.78 13.31
C ALA A 205 8.77 -6.68 13.88
N ASP A 206 9.04 -7.30 15.02
CA ASP A 206 10.37 -7.27 15.64
C ASP A 206 11.41 -7.98 14.77
N LYS A 207 11.03 -9.10 14.14
CA LYS A 207 11.92 -9.88 13.26
C LYS A 207 12.19 -9.15 11.93
N LEU A 208 11.16 -8.51 11.37
CA LEU A 208 11.30 -7.69 10.16
C LEU A 208 12.17 -6.45 10.42
N THR A 209 12.06 -5.86 11.61
CA THR A 209 12.95 -4.75 12.03
C THR A 209 14.41 -5.20 12.09
N VAL A 210 14.69 -6.35 12.71
CA VAL A 210 16.04 -6.91 12.76
C VAL A 210 16.56 -7.28 11.36
N ALA A 211 15.71 -7.87 10.51
CA ALA A 211 16.07 -8.14 9.12
C ALA A 211 16.41 -6.86 8.34
N GLY A 212 15.70 -5.75 8.61
CA GLY A 212 15.97 -4.45 8.00
C GLY A 212 17.30 -3.81 8.41
N LEU A 213 17.95 -4.29 9.48
CA LEU A 213 19.31 -3.87 9.84
C LEU A 213 20.38 -4.45 8.90
N GLY A 214 20.03 -5.48 8.12
CA GLY A 214 20.88 -6.10 7.12
C GLY A 214 21.20 -7.55 7.43
N GLU A 215 21.71 -8.24 6.41
CA GLU A 215 21.94 -9.69 6.46
C GLU A 215 22.93 -10.09 7.57
N GLU A 216 24.06 -9.38 7.69
CA GLU A 216 25.08 -9.67 8.70
C GLU A 216 24.54 -9.48 10.13
N ILE A 217 23.80 -8.40 10.39
CA ILE A 217 23.23 -8.14 11.73
C ILE A 217 22.15 -9.17 12.06
N ALA A 218 21.26 -9.47 11.11
CA ALA A 218 20.20 -10.45 11.30
C ALA A 218 20.75 -11.85 11.60
N THR A 219 21.73 -12.29 10.82
CA THR A 219 22.37 -13.61 10.98
C THR A 219 23.14 -13.73 12.30
N ASN A 220 23.86 -12.68 12.71
CA ASN A 220 24.60 -12.66 13.99
C ASN A 220 23.69 -12.75 15.23
N VAL A 221 22.44 -12.28 15.15
CA VAL A 221 21.44 -12.37 16.24
C VAL A 221 20.64 -13.68 16.15
N GLY A 222 20.98 -14.58 15.23
CA GLY A 222 20.35 -15.89 15.07
C GLY A 222 19.07 -15.87 14.22
N LEU A 223 18.78 -14.78 13.51
CA LEU A 223 17.64 -14.67 12.61
C LEU A 223 18.00 -15.14 11.20
N ASN A 224 17.15 -15.97 10.61
CA ASN A 224 17.30 -16.35 9.20
C ASN A 224 16.81 -15.22 8.28
N TYR A 225 17.75 -14.41 7.77
CA TYR A 225 17.48 -13.27 6.90
C TYR A 225 16.67 -13.63 5.64
N ASN A 226 17.08 -14.68 4.93
CA ASN A 226 16.40 -15.12 3.70
C ASN A 226 14.94 -15.52 3.95
N ARG A 227 14.67 -16.19 5.09
CA ARG A 227 13.30 -16.54 5.49
C ARG A 227 12.46 -15.30 5.77
N MET A 228 13.04 -14.27 6.40
CA MET A 228 12.31 -13.03 6.69
C MET A 228 12.04 -12.21 5.43
N ILE A 229 12.97 -12.17 4.47
CA ILE A 229 12.68 -11.60 3.14
C ILE A 229 11.51 -12.33 2.50
N LEU A 230 11.52 -13.67 2.49
CA LEU A 230 10.47 -14.44 1.83
C LEU A 230 9.10 -14.21 2.48
N ILE A 231 9.03 -14.19 3.81
CA ILE A 231 7.79 -13.89 4.55
C ILE A 231 7.34 -12.46 4.28
N GLY A 232 8.23 -11.47 4.41
CA GLY A 232 7.88 -10.06 4.19
C GLY A 232 7.41 -9.79 2.77
N THR A 233 8.12 -10.32 1.76
CA THR A 233 7.71 -10.25 0.36
C THR A 233 6.38 -10.97 0.11
N GLY A 234 6.15 -12.12 0.74
CA GLY A 234 4.87 -12.84 0.66
C GLY A 234 3.71 -12.00 1.20
N LEU A 235 3.89 -11.38 2.37
CA LEU A 235 2.88 -10.53 3.00
C LEU A 235 2.59 -9.28 2.14
N ILE A 236 3.64 -8.61 1.64
CA ILE A 236 3.50 -7.46 0.73
C ILE A 236 2.78 -7.86 -0.56
N ALA A 237 3.13 -9.01 -1.15
CA ALA A 237 2.53 -9.48 -2.38
C ALA A 237 1.04 -9.81 -2.22
N VAL A 238 0.65 -10.43 -1.09
CA VAL A 238 -0.77 -10.67 -0.77
C VAL A 238 -1.51 -9.34 -0.61
N ALA A 239 -0.99 -8.42 0.20
CA ALA A 239 -1.64 -7.11 0.39
C ALA A 239 -1.76 -6.33 -0.92
N THR A 240 -0.66 -6.18 -1.66
CA THR A 240 -0.62 -5.43 -2.92
C THR A 240 -1.50 -6.08 -3.97
N GLY A 241 -1.43 -7.41 -4.15
CA GLY A 241 -2.24 -8.12 -5.13
C GLY A 241 -3.74 -8.02 -4.85
N VAL A 242 -4.16 -8.21 -3.60
CA VAL A 242 -5.57 -8.09 -3.21
C VAL A 242 -6.07 -6.65 -3.39
N VAL A 243 -5.32 -5.65 -2.93
CA VAL A 243 -5.70 -4.23 -3.13
C VAL A 243 -5.75 -3.86 -4.61
N THR A 244 -4.78 -4.31 -5.41
CA THR A 244 -4.72 -4.01 -6.85
C THR A 244 -5.90 -4.59 -7.60
N VAL A 245 -6.37 -5.79 -7.24
CA VAL A 245 -7.52 -6.41 -7.92
C VAL A 245 -8.85 -5.72 -7.58
N VAL A 246 -9.02 -5.27 -6.33
CA VAL A 246 -10.29 -4.68 -5.87
C VAL A 246 -10.37 -3.17 -6.15
N VAL A 247 -9.28 -2.45 -5.91
CA VAL A 247 -9.24 -0.97 -5.93
C VAL A 247 -8.38 -0.44 -7.08
N GLY A 248 -7.37 -1.19 -7.51
CA GLY A 248 -6.36 -0.73 -8.47
C GLY A 248 -5.13 -0.12 -7.79
N ALA A 249 -4.33 0.60 -8.57
CA ALA A 249 -3.05 1.14 -8.10
C ALA A 249 -3.23 2.36 -7.18
N LEU A 250 -2.62 2.33 -5.98
CA LEU A 250 -2.56 3.45 -5.03
C LEU A 250 -1.11 3.94 -4.89
N PRO A 251 -0.65 4.86 -5.77
CA PRO A 251 0.74 5.29 -5.82
C PRO A 251 1.13 6.16 -4.61
N PHE A 252 2.42 6.15 -4.27
CA PHE A 252 3.07 6.98 -3.23
C PHE A 252 2.58 6.77 -1.79
N LEU A 253 1.50 6.04 -1.55
CA LEU A 253 0.95 5.85 -0.22
C LEU A 253 1.92 5.10 0.71
N GLY A 254 2.57 4.06 0.19
CA GLY A 254 3.57 3.28 0.90
C GLY A 254 4.89 4.02 1.10
N LEU A 255 5.12 5.09 0.35
CA LEU A 255 6.29 5.95 0.50
C LEU A 255 6.01 7.07 1.49
N ILE A 256 4.97 7.87 1.27
CA ILE A 256 4.68 9.08 2.03
C ILE A 256 4.43 8.76 3.50
N VAL A 257 3.51 7.83 3.76
CA VAL A 257 2.97 7.61 5.09
C VAL A 257 4.04 7.10 6.06
N PRO A 258 4.83 6.05 5.73
CA PRO A 258 5.90 5.60 6.60
C PRO A 258 6.99 6.65 6.83
N ASN A 259 7.33 7.44 5.82
CA ASN A 259 8.34 8.51 5.94
C ASN A 259 7.87 9.66 6.84
N ILE A 260 6.59 10.04 6.77
CA ILE A 260 6.03 11.03 7.69
C ILE A 260 6.05 10.49 9.12
N VAL A 261 5.65 9.25 9.34
CA VAL A 261 5.64 8.65 10.69
C VAL A 261 7.05 8.51 11.25
N SER A 262 8.03 8.12 10.43
CA SER A 262 9.41 7.94 10.88
C SER A 262 10.11 9.25 11.27
N LEU A 263 9.74 10.37 10.63
CA LEU A 263 10.20 11.71 11.03
C LEU A 263 9.83 12.07 12.48
N PHE A 264 8.68 11.58 12.98
CA PHE A 264 8.20 11.88 14.34
C PHE A 264 8.53 10.81 15.38
N ARG A 265 8.60 9.53 14.99
CA ARG A 265 8.74 8.40 15.94
C ARG A 265 9.99 7.53 15.75
N GLY A 266 10.80 7.77 14.73
CA GLY A 266 11.97 6.94 14.40
C GLY A 266 11.60 5.70 13.57
N ASP A 267 12.46 4.67 13.54
CA ASP A 267 12.37 3.56 12.57
C ASP A 267 11.90 2.20 13.17
N ASP A 268 11.25 2.20 14.34
CA ASP A 268 10.75 0.96 14.95
C ASP A 268 9.42 0.52 14.31
N LEU A 269 9.43 -0.61 13.60
CA LEU A 269 8.24 -1.14 12.91
C LEU A 269 7.07 -1.35 13.88
N ARG A 270 7.32 -1.95 15.05
CA ARG A 270 6.24 -2.37 15.96
C ARG A 270 5.52 -1.18 16.57
N SER A 271 6.28 -0.16 16.99
CA SER A 271 5.73 1.09 17.50
C SER A 271 5.03 1.92 16.41
N ASN A 272 5.55 1.89 15.18
CA ASN A 272 5.07 2.74 14.10
C ASN A 272 3.86 2.17 13.36
N LEU A 273 3.69 0.84 13.35
CA LEU A 273 2.65 0.17 12.58
C LEU A 273 1.24 0.74 12.84
N PRO A 274 0.78 0.98 14.08
CA PRO A 274 -0.52 1.61 14.31
C PRO A 274 -0.65 3.00 13.68
N TRP A 275 0.41 3.82 13.74
CA TRP A 275 0.40 5.17 13.18
C TRP A 275 0.45 5.17 11.66
N VAL A 276 1.22 4.26 11.07
CA VAL A 276 1.26 4.05 9.62
C VAL A 276 -0.11 3.61 9.12
N CYS A 277 -0.79 2.68 9.82
CA CYS A 277 -2.14 2.29 9.46
C CYS A 277 -3.13 3.46 9.56
N LEU A 278 -3.16 4.19 10.68
CA LEU A 278 -4.07 5.31 10.88
C LEU A 278 -3.86 6.41 9.84
N LEU A 279 -2.61 6.80 9.59
CA LEU A 279 -2.30 7.85 8.61
C LEU A 279 -2.55 7.37 7.18
N GLY A 280 -2.36 6.08 6.89
CA GLY A 280 -2.74 5.48 5.61
C GLY A 280 -4.24 5.55 5.36
N ILE A 281 -5.04 5.16 6.36
CA ILE A 281 -6.51 5.27 6.35
C ILE A 281 -6.94 6.73 6.13
N ALA A 282 -6.37 7.67 6.90
CA ALA A 282 -6.67 9.09 6.76
C ALA A 282 -6.39 9.59 5.34
N THR A 283 -5.19 9.30 4.82
CA THR A 283 -4.74 9.83 3.53
C THR A 283 -5.65 9.35 2.41
N VAL A 284 -5.96 8.06 2.37
CA VAL A 284 -6.84 7.49 1.34
C VAL A 284 -8.27 8.00 1.48
N THR A 285 -8.81 8.08 2.70
CA THR A 285 -10.17 8.58 2.93
C THR A 285 -10.32 10.06 2.56
N VAL A 286 -9.32 10.89 2.86
CA VAL A 286 -9.31 12.30 2.45
C VAL A 286 -9.24 12.42 0.92
N CYS A 287 -8.37 11.64 0.27
CA CYS A 287 -8.27 11.66 -1.20
C CYS A 287 -9.57 11.23 -1.87
N ASP A 288 -10.24 10.21 -1.32
CA ASP A 288 -11.54 9.75 -1.80
C ASP A 288 -12.66 10.78 -1.59
N LEU A 289 -12.73 11.41 -0.41
CA LEU A 289 -13.67 12.52 -0.15
C LEU A 289 -13.47 13.69 -1.11
N VAL A 290 -12.22 14.08 -1.36
CA VAL A 290 -11.89 15.11 -2.35
C VAL A 290 -12.27 14.67 -3.76
N GLY A 291 -12.02 13.40 -4.11
CA GLY A 291 -12.33 12.85 -5.44
C GLY A 291 -13.83 12.82 -5.76
N ARG A 292 -14.68 12.58 -4.75
CA ARG A 292 -16.14 12.62 -4.91
C ARG A 292 -16.74 14.03 -4.92
N THR A 293 -16.04 15.02 -4.37
CA THR A 293 -16.60 16.38 -4.16
C THR A 293 -16.10 17.39 -5.18
N ILE A 294 -14.94 17.17 -5.82
CA ILE A 294 -14.31 18.15 -6.71
C ILE A 294 -15.08 18.39 -8.03
N ILE A 295 -15.57 17.34 -8.70
CA ILE A 295 -16.30 17.43 -9.98
C ILE A 295 -17.62 16.68 -9.87
N SER A 296 -18.57 17.13 -9.04
CA SER A 296 -19.91 16.51 -9.04
C SER A 296 -20.56 16.63 -10.44
N PRO A 297 -21.16 15.56 -11.02
CA PRO A 297 -21.46 14.23 -10.44
C PRO A 297 -20.41 13.13 -10.74
N PHE A 298 -19.26 13.47 -11.34
CA PHE A 298 -18.21 12.53 -11.70
C PHE A 298 -17.18 12.37 -10.57
N GLU A 299 -16.83 11.13 -10.26
CA GLU A 299 -15.78 10.86 -9.27
C GLU A 299 -14.40 10.83 -9.93
N MET A 300 -13.47 11.62 -9.40
CA MET A 300 -12.07 11.51 -9.82
C MET A 300 -11.40 10.28 -9.18
N PRO A 301 -10.58 9.52 -9.91
CA PRO A 301 -9.83 8.41 -9.34
C PRO A 301 -8.92 8.86 -8.19
N VAL A 302 -8.96 8.12 -7.10
CA VAL A 302 -8.18 8.42 -5.88
C VAL A 302 -6.68 8.39 -6.17
N SER A 303 -6.25 7.53 -7.10
CA SER A 303 -4.85 7.44 -7.54
C SER A 303 -4.33 8.74 -8.15
N VAL A 304 -5.18 9.55 -8.80
CA VAL A 304 -4.78 10.84 -9.38
C VAL A 304 -4.45 11.85 -8.29
N ILE A 305 -5.32 11.96 -7.28
CA ILE A 305 -5.12 12.88 -6.15
C ILE A 305 -3.90 12.45 -5.33
N LEU A 306 -3.79 11.14 -5.03
CA LEU A 306 -2.61 10.57 -4.37
C LEU A 306 -1.33 10.78 -5.18
N GLY A 307 -1.40 10.65 -6.52
CA GLY A 307 -0.28 10.87 -7.42
C GLY A 307 0.26 12.30 -7.33
N ILE A 308 -0.63 13.30 -7.35
CA ILE A 308 -0.26 14.73 -7.25
C ILE A 308 0.35 15.03 -5.88
N ILE A 309 -0.37 14.69 -4.80
CA ILE A 309 0.09 14.95 -3.43
C ILE A 309 1.41 14.20 -3.17
N GLY A 310 1.48 12.94 -3.61
CA GLY A 310 2.62 12.08 -3.41
C GLY A 310 3.85 12.50 -4.17
N ALA A 311 3.72 12.94 -5.42
CA ALA A 311 4.83 13.49 -6.17
C ALA A 311 5.41 14.74 -5.49
N ILE A 312 4.55 15.66 -5.02
CA ILE A 312 4.99 16.86 -4.29
C ILE A 312 5.75 16.48 -3.02
N VAL A 313 5.17 15.60 -2.18
CA VAL A 313 5.80 15.17 -0.93
C VAL A 313 7.11 14.43 -1.20
N PHE A 314 7.14 13.54 -2.18
CA PHE A 314 8.33 12.79 -2.58
C PHE A 314 9.48 13.71 -2.99
N VAL A 315 9.21 14.71 -3.85
CA VAL A 315 10.22 15.70 -4.25
C VAL A 315 10.72 16.50 -3.05
N VAL A 316 9.82 16.95 -2.16
CA VAL A 316 10.20 17.67 -0.94
C VAL A 316 11.11 16.82 -0.04
N LEU A 317 10.79 15.53 0.14
CA LEU A 317 11.61 14.60 0.94
C LEU A 317 13.01 14.42 0.35
N ILE A 318 13.12 14.27 -0.98
CA ILE A 318 14.42 14.16 -1.67
C ILE A 318 15.25 15.44 -1.48
N VAL A 319 14.67 16.60 -1.75
CA VAL A 319 15.39 17.89 -1.66
C VAL A 319 15.88 18.16 -0.24
N ARG A 320 15.08 17.82 0.79
CA ARG A 320 15.50 17.94 2.18
C ARG A 320 16.61 16.95 2.54
N SER A 321 16.54 15.71 2.05
CA SER A 321 17.57 14.70 2.31
C SER A 321 18.93 15.09 1.71
N THR A 322 18.95 15.76 0.56
CA THR A 322 20.21 16.19 -0.09
C THR A 322 20.85 17.38 0.61
N ARG A 323 20.06 18.27 1.23
CA ARG A 323 20.56 19.43 2.00
C ARG A 323 21.09 19.08 3.40
N GLY A 324 20.83 17.87 3.89
CA GLY A 324 21.28 17.39 5.20
C GLY A 324 22.66 16.72 5.21
N LYS A 325 23.38 16.76 4.09
CA LYS A 325 24.80 16.38 3.95
C LYS A 325 25.61 17.64 3.63
#